data_AF-A0A7D7WA57-F1
#
_entry.id   AF-A0A7D7WA57-F1
#
_cell.length_a   1.000
_cell.length_b   1.000
_cell.length_c   1.000
_cell.angle_alpha   90.00
_cell.angle_beta   90.00
_cell.angle_gamma   90.00
#
_symmetry.space_group_name_H-M   'P 1'
#
loop_
_entity.id
_entity.type
_entity.pdbx_description
1 polymer ?
#
loop_
_entity_poly.entity_id
_entity_poly.type
_entity_poly.pdbx_seq_one_letter_code
_entity_poly.pdbx_strand_id
1 'polypeptide(L)'
;MDRSPLAHSTSALRRVTWRLWPWMNWLLPIGFVLFCAWRTADERLVTAFLVVLGSPLLVPAAALLSSIPRFTLRRSGVTATPSLGAGLLMIQWWSWVGIALAMPDEQFDSSTRAGFPSLLQLAIGDSMGGVFAAWVLIASTVVGIASWIGLMMVATGPLRSVRTRAVDRMGALSIVAVPAVLVLLGLLGVGASGLRIDAAGEAANKVSSRSADEQIALAQTRYEALQRAVSALRAELATERWSADEVRVEALDERGPGYPSYRFRVGFSHVAAGDLRVDPKGIAEVLDATGWEIGTVTDAPLRIEARRADGTALRLVTDGDMPLRIDVLSATWWQSGDAPVTTELAGLAGSTGNGYSARRWPDLE
;
A
#
# COMPACT_ATOMS: atom_id res chain seq x y z
N MET A 1 -17.00 42.53 -42.99
CA MET A 1 -16.48 41.37 -42.24
C MET A 1 -17.66 40.50 -41.87
N ASP A 2 -17.91 39.49 -42.70
CA ASP A 2 -19.00 38.53 -42.52
C ASP A 2 -18.74 37.66 -41.29
N ARG A 3 -19.57 37.82 -40.26
CA ARG A 3 -19.71 36.83 -39.19
C ARG A 3 -20.94 35.99 -39.53
N SER A 4 -20.78 35.03 -40.43
CA SER A 4 -21.77 33.97 -40.60
C SER A 4 -21.87 33.22 -39.26
N PRO A 5 -23.03 33.19 -38.58
CA PRO A 5 -23.20 32.36 -37.41
C PRO A 5 -23.26 30.93 -37.91
N LEU A 6 -22.12 30.26 -37.84
CA LEU A 6 -22.01 28.82 -37.96
C LEU A 6 -22.87 28.21 -36.84
N ALA A 7 -24.17 28.05 -37.09
CA ALA A 7 -25.14 27.35 -36.27
C ALA A 7 -24.79 25.85 -36.31
N HIS A 8 -23.68 25.52 -35.68
CA HIS A 8 -23.18 24.18 -35.55
C HIS A 8 -24.13 23.43 -34.63
N SER A 9 -24.83 22.45 -35.20
CA SER A 9 -25.49 21.38 -34.45
C SER A 9 -24.48 20.78 -33.47
N THR A 10 -24.55 21.28 -32.23
CA THR A 10 -23.79 20.82 -31.08
C THR A 10 -24.48 19.57 -30.57
N SER A 11 -23.74 18.47 -30.43
CA SER A 11 -24.30 17.22 -29.92
C SER A 11 -24.93 17.45 -28.54
N ALA A 12 -26.03 16.75 -28.24
CA ALA A 12 -26.75 16.90 -26.97
C ALA A 12 -25.80 16.68 -25.77
N LEU A 13 -24.92 15.69 -25.87
CA LEU A 13 -23.88 15.40 -24.88
C LEU A 13 -23.02 16.63 -24.58
N ARG A 14 -22.46 17.29 -25.60
CA ARG A 14 -21.57 18.47 -25.41
C ARG A 14 -22.28 19.64 -24.73
N ARG A 15 -23.58 19.82 -24.98
CA ARG A 15 -24.39 20.85 -24.31
C ARG A 15 -24.69 20.47 -22.87
N VAL A 16 -25.02 19.19 -22.63
CA VAL A 16 -25.30 18.66 -21.29
C VAL A 16 -24.05 18.73 -20.42
N THR A 17 -22.91 18.22 -20.89
CA THR A 17 -21.62 18.32 -20.18
C THR A 17 -21.25 19.76 -19.89
N TRP A 18 -21.49 20.67 -20.84
CA TRP A 18 -21.23 22.09 -20.62
C TRP A 18 -22.14 22.72 -19.57
N ARG A 19 -23.40 22.30 -19.46
CA ARG A 19 -24.30 22.81 -18.42
C ARG A 19 -24.00 22.19 -17.06
N LEU A 20 -23.63 20.91 -17.03
CA LEU A 20 -23.35 20.16 -15.80
C LEU A 20 -21.98 20.45 -15.21
N TRP A 21 -20.97 20.81 -16.00
CA TRP A 21 -19.60 21.06 -15.53
C TRP A 21 -19.52 21.92 -14.25
N PRO A 22 -20.11 23.12 -14.16
CA PRO A 22 -20.01 23.92 -12.94
C PRO A 22 -20.62 23.21 -11.74
N TRP A 23 -21.75 22.52 -11.92
CA TRP A 23 -22.39 21.76 -10.86
C TRP A 23 -21.51 20.59 -10.41
N MET A 24 -21.00 19.80 -11.34
CA MET A 24 -20.15 18.63 -11.03
C MET A 24 -18.84 19.02 -10.33
N ASN A 25 -18.27 20.20 -10.64
CA ASN A 25 -17.08 20.71 -9.96
C ASN A 25 -17.31 20.97 -8.47
N TRP A 26 -18.54 21.29 -8.07
CA TRP A 26 -18.91 21.51 -6.67
C TRP A 26 -19.48 20.25 -6.04
N LEU A 27 -20.40 19.58 -6.72
CA LEU A 27 -21.11 18.42 -6.20
C LEU A 27 -20.19 17.22 -5.95
N LEU A 28 -19.14 17.00 -6.75
CA LEU A 28 -18.21 15.88 -6.51
C LEU A 28 -17.39 16.06 -5.23
N PRO A 29 -16.66 17.18 -5.02
CA PRO A 29 -15.95 17.39 -3.76
C PRO A 29 -16.89 17.46 -2.55
N ILE A 30 -18.07 18.09 -2.68
CA ILE A 30 -19.06 18.13 -1.60
C ILE A 30 -19.56 16.72 -1.30
N GLY A 31 -19.93 15.95 -2.31
CA GLY A 31 -20.37 14.57 -2.17
C GLY A 31 -19.31 13.67 -1.54
N PHE A 32 -18.04 13.85 -1.93
CA PHE A 32 -16.91 13.15 -1.33
C PHE A 32 -16.75 13.51 0.17
N VAL A 33 -16.85 14.78 0.54
CA VAL A 33 -16.80 15.22 1.94
C VAL A 33 -18.00 14.68 2.74
N LEU A 34 -19.21 14.72 2.17
CA LEU A 34 -20.40 14.17 2.82
C LEU A 34 -20.27 12.65 3.03
N PHE A 35 -19.68 11.96 2.05
CA PHE A 35 -19.34 10.54 2.17
C PHE A 35 -18.35 10.31 3.32
N CYS A 36 -17.26 11.09 3.40
CA CYS A 36 -16.33 11.05 4.52
C CYS A 36 -17.00 11.40 5.86
N ALA A 37 -17.94 12.36 5.89
CA ALA A 37 -18.66 12.73 7.10
C ALA A 37 -19.56 11.59 7.60
N TRP A 38 -20.27 10.91 6.69
CA TRP A 38 -21.05 9.72 7.02
C TRP A 38 -20.15 8.61 7.58
N ARG A 39 -19.04 8.30 6.88
CA ARG A 39 -18.03 7.32 7.32
C ARG A 39 -17.45 7.65 8.70
N THR A 40 -17.16 8.92 8.97
CA THR A 40 -16.64 9.37 10.26
C THR A 40 -17.66 9.23 11.37
N ALA A 41 -18.94 9.53 11.10
CA ALA A 41 -20.02 9.46 12.08
C ALA A 41 -20.35 8.01 12.47
N ASP A 42 -20.30 7.09 11.52
CA ASP A 42 -20.67 5.68 11.72
C ASP A 42 -19.49 4.88 12.29
N GLU A 43 -18.30 5.02 11.70
CA GLU A 43 -17.17 4.11 11.93
C GLU A 43 -16.00 4.77 12.69
N ARG A 44 -16.07 6.07 13.01
CA ARG A 44 -15.01 6.85 13.70
C ARG A 44 -13.65 6.74 13.01
N LEU A 45 -13.62 7.12 11.75
CA LEU A 45 -12.43 7.01 10.90
C LEU A 45 -11.59 8.29 10.85
N VAL A 46 -10.26 8.12 10.90
CA VAL A 46 -9.27 9.20 11.04
C VAL A 46 -9.10 9.99 9.75
N THR A 47 -8.88 9.33 8.62
CA THR A 47 -8.64 9.99 7.33
C THR A 47 -9.90 10.68 6.84
N ALA A 48 -11.06 10.02 6.94
CA ALA A 48 -12.35 10.63 6.66
C ALA A 48 -12.58 11.87 7.56
N PHE A 49 -12.24 11.80 8.86
CA PHE A 49 -12.32 12.96 9.75
C PHE A 49 -11.40 14.10 9.29
N LEU A 50 -10.16 13.81 8.90
CA LEU A 50 -9.22 14.82 8.40
C LEU A 50 -9.72 15.47 7.11
N VAL A 51 -10.35 14.70 6.21
CA VAL A 51 -10.99 15.24 5.00
C VAL A 51 -12.14 16.17 5.36
N VAL A 52 -12.98 15.80 6.33
CA VAL A 52 -14.10 16.63 6.80
C VAL A 52 -13.58 17.91 7.47
N LEU A 53 -12.57 17.80 8.33
CA LEU A 53 -11.94 18.94 8.99
C LEU A 53 -11.29 19.89 7.97
N GLY A 54 -10.62 19.36 6.96
CA GLY A 54 -10.00 20.12 5.87
C GLY A 54 -10.99 20.61 4.81
N SER A 55 -12.24 20.17 4.84
CA SER A 55 -13.24 20.45 3.79
C SER A 55 -13.46 21.93 3.47
N PRO A 56 -13.41 22.89 4.42
CA PRO A 56 -13.56 24.31 4.11
C PRO A 56 -12.51 24.84 3.12
N LEU A 57 -11.33 24.19 3.05
CA LEU A 57 -10.26 24.52 2.11
C LEU A 57 -10.28 23.58 0.90
N LEU A 58 -10.48 22.27 1.12
CA LEU A 58 -10.43 21.25 0.07
C LEU A 58 -11.53 21.43 -0.97
N VAL A 59 -12.77 21.70 -0.55
CA VAL A 59 -13.91 21.83 -1.47
C VAL A 59 -13.73 23.04 -2.41
N PRO A 60 -13.47 24.27 -1.93
CA PRO A 60 -13.21 25.39 -2.82
C PRO A 60 -11.98 25.17 -3.70
N ALA A 61 -10.88 24.62 -3.17
CA ALA A 61 -9.68 24.37 -3.96
C ALA A 61 -9.95 23.40 -5.12
N ALA A 62 -10.59 22.25 -4.85
CA ALA A 62 -10.93 21.27 -5.87
C ALA A 62 -11.92 21.81 -6.91
N ALA A 63 -12.94 22.55 -6.46
CA ALA A 63 -13.94 23.15 -7.34
C ALA A 63 -13.34 24.23 -8.25
N LEU A 64 -12.46 25.09 -7.71
CA LEU A 64 -11.76 26.11 -8.47
C LEU A 64 -10.78 25.49 -9.46
N LEU A 65 -9.95 24.53 -9.04
CA LEU A 65 -8.99 23.83 -9.88
C LEU A 65 -9.69 23.12 -11.06
N SER A 66 -10.82 22.48 -10.81
CA SER A 66 -11.63 21.80 -11.84
C SER A 66 -12.38 22.78 -12.75
N SER A 67 -12.50 24.05 -12.36
CA SER A 67 -13.15 25.10 -13.14
C SER A 67 -12.19 25.83 -14.08
N ILE A 68 -10.87 25.77 -13.86
CA ILE A 68 -9.86 26.45 -14.68
C ILE A 68 -10.04 26.16 -16.18
N PRO A 69 -10.15 24.90 -16.65
CA PRO A 69 -10.27 24.63 -18.09
C PRO A 69 -11.53 25.28 -18.69
N ARG A 70 -12.64 25.27 -17.95
CA ARG A 70 -13.90 25.91 -18.37
C ARG A 70 -13.76 27.42 -18.46
N PHE A 71 -13.10 28.07 -17.50
CA PHE A 71 -12.86 29.51 -17.53
C PHE A 71 -12.04 29.91 -18.76
N THR A 72 -10.99 29.17 -19.08
CA THR A 72 -10.16 29.39 -20.28
C THR A 72 -10.97 29.22 -21.56
N LEU A 73 -11.80 28.17 -21.65
CA LEU A 73 -12.69 27.96 -22.79
C LEU A 73 -13.74 29.07 -22.94
N ARG A 74 -14.35 29.53 -21.84
CA ARG A 74 -15.32 30.65 -21.86
C ARG A 74 -14.68 31.95 -22.31
N ARG A 75 -13.46 32.26 -21.83
CA ARG A 75 -12.69 33.43 -22.29
C ARG A 75 -12.40 33.38 -23.78
N SER A 76 -12.25 32.17 -24.34
CA SER A 76 -12.05 31.94 -25.77
C SER A 76 -13.36 31.93 -26.59
N GLY A 77 -14.50 32.32 -25.99
CA GLY A 77 -15.80 32.39 -26.67
C GLY A 77 -16.50 31.06 -26.89
N VAL A 78 -16.03 29.97 -26.28
CA VAL A 78 -16.62 28.64 -26.45
C VAL A 78 -17.93 28.53 -25.65
N THR A 79 -18.99 28.02 -26.29
CA THR A 79 -20.35 27.91 -25.72
C THR A 79 -20.79 26.47 -25.44
N ALA A 80 -19.98 25.47 -25.81
CA ALA A 80 -20.23 24.05 -25.55
C ALA A 80 -18.91 23.31 -25.36
N THR A 81 -18.90 22.22 -24.58
CA THR A 81 -17.68 21.45 -24.32
C THR A 81 -17.05 21.00 -25.65
N PRO A 82 -15.73 21.16 -25.87
CA PRO A 82 -15.03 20.57 -27.02
C PRO A 82 -15.25 19.06 -27.07
N SER A 83 -15.19 18.46 -28.26
CA SER A 83 -15.53 17.05 -28.48
C SER A 83 -14.68 16.11 -27.61
N LEU A 84 -13.35 16.32 -27.57
CA LEU A 84 -12.44 15.57 -26.68
C LEU A 84 -12.66 15.90 -25.18
N GLY A 85 -13.01 17.13 -24.88
CA GLY A 85 -13.22 17.57 -23.49
C GLY A 85 -14.42 16.90 -22.81
N ALA A 86 -15.43 16.46 -23.56
CA ALA A 86 -16.57 15.75 -23.00
C ALA A 86 -16.17 14.39 -22.43
N GLY A 87 -15.35 13.61 -23.14
CA GLY A 87 -14.86 12.32 -22.66
C GLY A 87 -13.89 12.48 -21.49
N LEU A 88 -12.97 13.44 -21.56
CA LEU A 88 -12.03 13.71 -20.47
C LEU A 88 -12.73 14.15 -19.18
N LEU A 89 -13.84 14.92 -19.27
CA LEU A 89 -14.65 15.25 -18.10
C LEU A 89 -15.31 14.03 -17.46
N MET A 90 -15.83 13.11 -18.27
CA MET A 90 -16.43 11.88 -17.75
C MET A 90 -15.39 11.01 -17.06
N ILE A 91 -14.20 10.89 -17.66
CA ILE A 91 -13.06 10.20 -17.04
C ILE A 91 -12.73 10.85 -15.68
N GLN A 92 -12.60 12.18 -15.65
CA GLN A 92 -12.31 12.92 -14.42
C GLN A 92 -13.37 12.68 -13.33
N TRP A 93 -14.66 12.70 -13.68
CA TRP A 93 -15.74 12.50 -12.72
C TRP A 93 -15.75 11.08 -12.16
N TRP A 94 -15.54 10.08 -13.01
CA TRP A 94 -15.44 8.69 -12.56
C TRP A 94 -14.20 8.43 -11.72
N SER A 95 -13.08 9.11 -11.96
CA SER A 95 -11.90 9.05 -11.10
C SER A 95 -12.19 9.50 -9.67
N TRP A 96 -13.01 10.55 -9.47
CA TRP A 96 -13.44 10.95 -8.12
C TRP A 96 -14.25 9.86 -7.42
N VAL A 97 -15.19 9.24 -8.14
CA VAL A 97 -16.00 8.13 -7.62
C VAL A 97 -15.11 6.94 -7.28
N GLY A 98 -14.16 6.58 -8.14
CA GLY A 98 -13.21 5.50 -7.91
C GLY A 98 -12.36 5.73 -6.67
N ILE A 99 -11.83 6.95 -6.47
CA ILE A 99 -11.09 7.32 -5.26
C ILE A 99 -11.99 7.18 -4.02
N ALA A 100 -13.22 7.71 -4.06
CA ALA A 100 -14.15 7.64 -2.95
C ALA A 100 -14.45 6.20 -2.49
N LEU A 101 -14.64 5.29 -3.45
CA LEU A 101 -14.97 3.90 -3.15
C LEU A 101 -13.76 3.06 -2.73
N ALA A 102 -12.56 3.40 -3.21
CA ALA A 102 -11.35 2.61 -3.05
C ALA A 102 -10.42 3.09 -1.93
N MET A 103 -10.68 4.27 -1.35
CA MET A 103 -9.86 4.86 -0.30
C MET A 103 -9.95 4.03 1.00
N PRO A 104 -8.81 3.50 1.51
CA PRO A 104 -8.75 2.89 2.84
C PRO A 104 -8.76 3.96 3.93
N ASP A 105 -9.04 3.56 5.17
CA ASP A 105 -9.01 4.47 6.32
C ASP A 105 -8.41 3.79 7.57
N GLU A 106 -8.33 4.49 8.70
CA GLU A 106 -7.90 3.99 10.01
C GLU A 106 -8.93 4.39 11.07
N GLN A 107 -9.10 3.59 12.13
CA GLN A 107 -10.08 3.87 13.19
C GLN A 107 -9.42 4.58 14.40
N PHE A 108 -10.12 5.53 15.04
CA PHE A 108 -9.56 6.32 16.17
C PHE A 108 -9.18 5.50 17.41
N ASP A 109 -9.90 4.42 17.70
CA ASP A 109 -9.81 3.69 18.98
C ASP A 109 -9.02 2.36 18.88
N SER A 110 -8.43 2.06 17.72
CA SER A 110 -7.73 0.79 17.54
C SER A 110 -6.29 0.89 18.07
N SER A 111 -6.03 0.24 19.21
CA SER A 111 -4.67 0.08 19.79
C SER A 111 -3.73 -0.66 18.81
N THR A 112 -4.30 -1.43 17.90
CA THR A 112 -3.69 -1.89 16.66
C THR A 112 -3.96 -0.86 15.57
N ARG A 113 -2.95 -0.38 14.83
CA ARG A 113 -3.15 0.40 13.59
C ARG A 113 -3.74 -0.47 12.46
N ALA A 114 -4.83 -1.17 12.73
CA ALA A 114 -5.53 -1.97 11.74
C ALA A 114 -6.28 -1.00 10.81
N GLY A 115 -5.99 -1.09 9.52
CA GLY A 115 -6.69 -0.30 8.51
C GLY A 115 -8.17 -0.70 8.45
N PHE A 116 -9.05 0.28 8.33
CA PHE A 116 -10.46 0.08 8.05
C PHE A 116 -10.68 -0.15 6.53
N PRO A 117 -11.44 -1.19 6.13
CA PRO A 117 -11.63 -1.52 4.72
C PRO A 117 -12.37 -0.42 3.94
N SER A 118 -11.98 -0.25 2.68
CA SER A 118 -12.73 0.60 1.73
C SER A 118 -14.08 -0.03 1.38
N LEU A 119 -15.04 0.75 0.88
CA LEU A 119 -16.34 0.20 0.41
C LEU A 119 -16.16 -0.84 -0.69
N LEU A 120 -15.17 -0.62 -1.55
CA LEU A 120 -14.85 -1.55 -2.63
C LEU A 120 -14.28 -2.87 -2.10
N GLN A 121 -13.49 -2.82 -1.04
CA GLN A 121 -13.02 -4.00 -0.32
C GLN A 121 -14.20 -4.73 0.34
N LEU A 122 -15.09 -4.02 1.03
CA LEU A 122 -16.28 -4.60 1.66
C LEU A 122 -17.21 -5.28 0.64
N ALA A 123 -17.36 -4.70 -0.56
CA ALA A 123 -18.21 -5.26 -1.60
C ALA A 123 -17.62 -6.53 -2.25
N ILE A 124 -16.29 -6.64 -2.32
CA ILE A 124 -15.59 -7.76 -2.98
C ILE A 124 -15.28 -8.89 -1.99
N GLY A 125 -15.10 -8.55 -0.71
CA GLY A 125 -14.72 -9.48 0.35
C GLY A 125 -13.22 -9.49 0.65
N ASP A 126 -12.87 -10.06 1.80
CA ASP A 126 -11.57 -9.86 2.46
C ASP A 126 -10.38 -10.50 1.74
N SER A 127 -10.60 -11.54 0.93
CA SER A 127 -9.49 -12.28 0.32
C SER A 127 -8.76 -11.53 -0.80
N MET A 128 -9.48 -10.68 -1.54
CA MET A 128 -8.96 -9.94 -2.71
C MET A 128 -9.36 -8.46 -2.73
N GLY A 129 -10.28 -8.05 -1.86
CA GLY A 129 -10.86 -6.71 -1.86
C GLY A 129 -9.83 -5.60 -1.61
N GLY A 130 -8.88 -5.80 -0.69
CA GLY A 130 -7.86 -4.80 -0.39
C GLY A 130 -6.92 -4.53 -1.56
N VAL A 131 -6.44 -5.58 -2.25
CA VAL A 131 -5.59 -5.45 -3.44
C VAL A 131 -6.34 -4.80 -4.59
N PHE A 132 -7.58 -5.25 -4.84
CA PHE A 132 -8.42 -4.67 -5.88
C PHE A 132 -8.66 -3.18 -5.63
N ALA A 133 -9.05 -2.81 -4.41
CA ALA A 133 -9.28 -1.42 -4.03
C ALA A 133 -8.02 -0.57 -4.20
N ALA A 134 -6.86 -1.05 -3.75
CA ALA A 134 -5.60 -0.32 -3.90
C ALA A 134 -5.26 -0.02 -5.37
N TRP A 135 -5.45 -0.99 -6.27
CA TRP A 135 -5.22 -0.77 -7.70
C TRP A 135 -6.23 0.17 -8.33
N VAL A 136 -7.51 0.09 -7.95
CA VAL A 136 -8.53 1.03 -8.40
C VAL A 136 -8.22 2.45 -7.91
N LEU A 137 -7.73 2.60 -6.68
CA LEU A 137 -7.32 3.90 -6.12
C LEU A 137 -6.16 4.51 -6.92
N ILE A 138 -5.10 3.72 -7.19
CA ILE A 138 -3.96 4.16 -8.01
C ILE A 138 -4.43 4.55 -9.41
N ALA A 139 -5.17 3.66 -10.08
CA ALA A 139 -5.66 3.89 -11.43
C ALA A 139 -6.52 5.15 -11.49
N SER A 140 -7.47 5.30 -10.56
CA SER A 140 -8.36 6.46 -10.50
C SER A 140 -7.58 7.76 -10.29
N THR A 141 -6.56 7.74 -9.43
CA THR A 141 -5.69 8.91 -9.16
C THR A 141 -4.88 9.30 -10.39
N VAL A 142 -4.16 8.36 -10.99
CA VAL A 142 -3.32 8.60 -12.17
C VAL A 142 -4.17 9.05 -13.36
N VAL A 143 -5.26 8.35 -13.64
CA VAL A 143 -6.19 8.67 -14.72
C VAL A 143 -6.87 10.01 -14.48
N GLY A 144 -7.22 10.34 -13.24
CA GLY A 144 -7.77 11.63 -12.86
C GLY A 144 -6.80 12.76 -13.19
N ILE A 145 -5.57 12.69 -12.66
CA ILE A 145 -4.52 13.70 -12.94
C ILE A 145 -4.28 13.83 -14.44
N ALA A 146 -4.11 12.72 -15.16
CA ALA A 146 -3.89 12.73 -16.60
C ALA A 146 -5.07 13.35 -17.37
N SER A 147 -6.30 13.07 -16.97
CA SER A 147 -7.50 13.63 -17.61
C SER A 147 -7.65 15.13 -17.33
N TRP A 148 -7.28 15.60 -16.13
CA TRP A 148 -7.24 17.03 -15.82
C TRP A 148 -6.18 17.77 -16.64
N ILE A 149 -4.98 17.21 -16.77
CA ILE A 149 -3.93 17.75 -17.65
C ILE A 149 -4.43 17.79 -19.11
N GLY A 150 -5.08 16.71 -19.57
CA GLY A 150 -5.68 16.65 -20.89
C GLY A 150 -6.75 17.72 -21.11
N LEU A 151 -7.60 17.99 -20.11
CA LEU A 151 -8.60 19.07 -20.17
C LEU A 151 -7.93 20.44 -20.27
N MET A 152 -6.84 20.66 -19.54
CA MET A 152 -6.06 21.89 -19.64
C MET A 152 -5.46 22.06 -21.04
N MET A 153 -4.87 21.01 -21.62
CA MET A 153 -4.35 21.03 -23.00
C MET A 153 -5.45 21.33 -24.03
N VAL A 154 -6.64 20.74 -23.87
CA VAL A 154 -7.80 21.03 -24.73
C VAL A 154 -8.29 22.47 -24.55
N ALA A 155 -8.20 23.01 -23.34
CA ALA A 155 -8.65 24.37 -23.03
C ALA A 155 -7.69 25.46 -23.50
N THR A 156 -6.38 25.20 -23.53
CA THR A 156 -5.35 26.16 -23.95
C THR A 156 -4.89 25.97 -25.40
N GLY A 157 -5.12 24.80 -25.99
CA GLY A 157 -4.74 24.48 -27.36
C GLY A 157 -5.56 25.22 -28.42
N PRO A 158 -5.09 25.23 -29.68
CA PRO A 158 -5.85 25.80 -30.78
C PRO A 158 -7.19 25.06 -30.91
N LEU A 159 -8.29 25.81 -30.96
CA LEU A 159 -9.65 25.30 -31.11
C LEU A 159 -9.83 24.65 -32.49
N ARG A 160 -9.26 23.47 -32.67
CA ARG A 160 -9.45 22.65 -33.87
C ARG A 160 -10.79 21.94 -33.74
N SER A 161 -11.72 22.26 -34.63
CA SER A 161 -13.00 21.58 -34.75
C SER A 161 -12.80 20.18 -35.35
N VAL A 162 -12.21 19.25 -34.58
CA VAL A 162 -12.22 17.83 -34.95
C VAL A 162 -13.63 17.31 -34.71
N ARG A 163 -14.49 17.52 -35.72
CA ARG A 163 -15.89 17.11 -35.72
C ARG A 163 -16.00 15.77 -36.43
N THR A 164 -15.59 14.71 -35.75
CA THR A 164 -15.90 13.35 -36.20
C THR A 164 -17.00 12.78 -35.32
N ARG A 165 -18.03 12.18 -35.95
CA ARG A 165 -19.08 11.43 -35.23
C ARG A 165 -18.48 10.36 -34.30
N ALA A 166 -17.29 9.86 -34.64
CA ALA A 166 -16.50 8.96 -33.82
C ALA A 166 -16.15 9.56 -32.44
N VAL A 167 -15.70 10.82 -32.36
CA VAL A 167 -15.31 11.43 -31.08
C VAL A 167 -16.53 11.70 -30.19
N ASP A 168 -17.67 12.12 -30.76
CA ASP A 168 -18.92 12.26 -29.99
C ASP A 168 -19.40 10.90 -29.44
N ARG A 169 -19.24 9.81 -30.21
CA ARG A 169 -19.54 8.44 -29.76
C ARG A 169 -18.58 7.99 -28.66
N MET A 170 -17.28 8.29 -28.76
CA MET A 170 -16.30 7.99 -27.72
C MET A 170 -16.62 8.69 -26.41
N GLY A 171 -17.06 9.96 -26.46
CA GLY A 171 -17.51 10.68 -25.26
C GLY A 171 -18.74 10.04 -24.62
N ALA A 172 -19.70 9.57 -25.42
CA ALA A 172 -20.85 8.82 -24.88
C ALA A 172 -20.42 7.47 -24.29
N LEU A 173 -19.53 6.75 -24.99
CA LEU A 173 -19.01 5.46 -24.56
C LEU A 173 -18.24 5.57 -23.22
N SER A 174 -17.53 6.67 -22.98
CA SER A 174 -16.78 6.88 -21.73
C SER A 174 -17.64 6.84 -20.46
N ILE A 175 -18.96 7.09 -20.56
CA ILE A 175 -19.87 6.98 -19.41
C ILE A 175 -19.90 5.55 -18.87
N VAL A 176 -19.85 4.55 -19.76
CA VAL A 176 -19.92 3.12 -19.43
C VAL A 176 -18.54 2.47 -19.42
N ALA A 177 -17.68 2.87 -20.36
CA ALA A 177 -16.36 2.27 -20.52
C ALA A 177 -15.42 2.61 -19.37
N VAL A 178 -15.48 3.80 -18.78
CA VAL A 178 -14.55 4.18 -17.70
C VAL A 178 -14.74 3.30 -16.45
N PRO A 179 -15.97 3.10 -15.92
CA PRO A 179 -16.19 2.14 -14.85
C PRO A 179 -15.68 0.73 -15.19
N ALA A 180 -15.99 0.24 -16.39
CA ALA A 180 -15.56 -1.10 -16.82
C ALA A 180 -14.03 -1.22 -16.90
N VAL A 181 -13.34 -0.18 -17.38
CA VAL A 181 -11.88 -0.13 -17.43
C VAL A 181 -11.28 -0.09 -16.03
N LEU A 182 -11.85 0.69 -15.10
CA LEU A 182 -11.40 0.71 -13.71
C LEU A 182 -11.54 -0.67 -13.05
N VAL A 183 -12.66 -1.35 -13.27
CA VAL A 183 -12.87 -2.73 -12.80
C VAL A 183 -11.84 -3.67 -13.41
N LEU A 184 -11.62 -3.61 -14.73
CA LEU A 184 -10.63 -4.44 -15.42
C LEU A 184 -9.21 -4.20 -14.89
N LEU A 185 -8.83 -2.94 -14.64
CA LEU A 185 -7.54 -2.58 -14.06
C LEU A 185 -7.39 -3.12 -12.62
N GLY A 186 -8.46 -3.07 -11.82
CA GLY A 186 -8.49 -3.71 -10.51
C GLY A 186 -8.26 -5.23 -10.60
N LEU A 187 -8.95 -5.91 -11.52
CA LEU A 187 -8.78 -7.36 -11.74
C LEU A 187 -7.38 -7.71 -12.24
N LEU A 188 -6.81 -6.92 -13.16
CA LEU A 188 -5.43 -7.09 -13.63
C LEU A 188 -4.43 -6.88 -12.50
N GLY A 189 -4.68 -5.92 -11.62
CA GLY A 189 -3.88 -5.67 -10.42
C GLY A 189 -3.88 -6.85 -9.44
N VAL A 190 -5.03 -7.49 -9.25
CA VAL A 190 -5.15 -8.75 -8.48
C VAL A 190 -4.38 -9.90 -9.16
N GLY A 191 -4.45 -10.00 -10.49
CA GLY A 191 -3.63 -10.97 -11.23
C GLY A 191 -2.12 -10.71 -11.07
N ALA A 192 -1.71 -9.44 -11.16
CA ALA A 192 -0.32 -9.03 -11.02
C ALA A 192 0.22 -9.21 -9.60
N SER A 193 -0.60 -9.07 -8.55
CA SER A 193 -0.15 -9.35 -7.17
C SER A 193 0.18 -10.82 -6.95
N GLY A 194 -0.45 -11.73 -7.70
CA GLY A 194 -0.09 -13.16 -7.74
C GLY A 194 1.32 -13.44 -8.27
N LEU A 195 1.98 -12.47 -8.91
CA LEU A 195 3.38 -12.59 -9.36
C LEU A 195 4.39 -12.30 -8.23
N ARG A 196 3.97 -11.67 -7.13
CA ARG A 196 4.81 -11.53 -5.92
C ARG A 196 4.77 -12.85 -5.17
N ILE A 197 5.85 -13.60 -5.25
CA ILE A 197 6.04 -14.88 -4.58
C ILE A 197 7.03 -14.68 -3.43
N ASP A 198 6.71 -15.18 -2.24
CA ASP A 198 7.63 -15.16 -1.10
C ASP A 198 8.76 -16.19 -1.26
N ALA A 199 9.75 -16.16 -0.36
CA ALA A 199 10.87 -17.11 -0.38
C ALA A 199 10.43 -18.58 -0.19
N ALA A 200 9.19 -18.82 0.22
CA ALA A 200 8.63 -20.16 0.37
C ALA A 200 7.71 -20.56 -0.79
N GLY A 201 7.67 -19.78 -1.88
CA GLY A 201 6.89 -20.10 -3.06
C GLY A 201 5.41 -19.71 -2.97
N GLU A 202 5.00 -18.94 -1.97
CA GLU A 202 3.62 -18.50 -1.78
C GLU A 202 3.34 -17.15 -2.44
N ALA A 203 2.32 -17.12 -3.30
CA ALA A 203 1.86 -15.90 -3.95
C ALA A 203 1.07 -15.01 -2.98
N ALA A 204 1.24 -13.68 -3.11
CA ALA A 204 0.61 -12.67 -2.24
C ALA A 204 -0.91 -12.87 -2.08
N ASN A 205 -1.59 -13.14 -3.19
CA ASN A 205 -3.05 -13.31 -3.25
C ASN A 205 -3.53 -14.58 -2.51
N LYS A 206 -2.73 -15.64 -2.49
CA LYS A 206 -3.04 -16.87 -1.74
C LYS A 206 -2.93 -16.58 -0.24
N VAL A 207 -1.92 -15.83 0.17
CA VAL A 207 -1.73 -15.45 1.57
C VAL A 207 -2.83 -14.49 2.03
N SER A 208 -3.21 -13.50 1.22
CA SER A 208 -4.29 -12.56 1.55
C SER A 208 -5.67 -13.22 1.63
N SER A 209 -5.84 -14.39 1.00
CA SER A 209 -7.09 -15.15 1.04
C SER A 209 -7.29 -16.02 2.27
N ARG A 210 -6.28 -16.15 3.13
CA ARG A 210 -6.33 -16.98 4.34
C ARG A 210 -7.19 -16.35 5.43
N SER A 211 -7.86 -17.19 6.21
CA SER A 211 -8.54 -16.75 7.44
C SER A 211 -7.52 -16.26 8.49
N ALA A 212 -7.99 -15.51 9.50
CA ALA A 212 -7.12 -15.06 10.59
C ALA A 212 -6.39 -16.22 11.28
N ASP A 213 -7.07 -17.34 11.54
CA ASP A 213 -6.47 -18.53 12.16
C ASP A 213 -5.39 -19.16 11.26
N GLU A 214 -5.64 -19.23 9.95
CA GLU A 214 -4.66 -19.74 8.98
C GLU A 214 -3.44 -18.82 8.87
N GLN A 215 -3.63 -17.51 9.03
CA GLN A 215 -2.53 -16.54 9.06
C GLN A 215 -1.71 -16.64 10.35
N ILE A 216 -2.34 -16.88 11.50
CA ILE A 216 -1.64 -17.14 12.78
C ILE A 216 -0.83 -18.43 12.66
N ALA A 217 -1.42 -19.51 12.16
CA ALA A 217 -0.72 -20.78 11.96
C ALA A 217 0.46 -20.64 10.99
N LEU A 218 0.29 -19.86 9.91
CA LEU A 218 1.37 -19.53 8.99
C LEU A 218 2.49 -18.75 9.71
N ALA A 219 2.15 -17.69 10.43
CA ALA A 219 3.11 -16.87 11.16
C ALA A 219 3.92 -17.71 12.16
N GLN A 220 3.26 -18.60 12.91
CA GLN A 220 3.93 -19.55 13.80
C GLN A 220 4.88 -20.47 13.04
N THR A 221 4.44 -21.06 11.93
CA THR A 221 5.27 -21.93 11.09
C THR A 221 6.51 -21.20 10.56
N ARG A 222 6.36 -19.94 10.12
CA ARG A 222 7.48 -19.10 9.65
C ARG A 222 8.44 -18.76 10.78
N TYR A 223 7.92 -18.45 11.97
CA TYR A 223 8.74 -18.17 13.14
C TYR A 223 9.54 -19.41 13.57
N GLU A 224 8.93 -20.59 13.62
CA GLU A 224 9.63 -21.84 13.95
C GLU A 224 10.72 -22.19 12.91
N ALA A 225 10.46 -21.94 11.63
CA ALA A 225 11.48 -22.11 10.58
C ALA A 225 12.67 -21.16 10.76
N LEU A 226 12.39 -19.89 11.09
CA LEU A 226 13.42 -18.90 11.42
C LEU A 226 14.22 -19.31 12.67
N GLN A 227 13.56 -19.78 13.72
CA GLN A 227 14.22 -20.24 14.94
C GLN A 227 15.15 -21.43 14.67
N ARG A 228 14.72 -22.41 13.86
CA ARG A 228 15.56 -23.53 13.42
C ARG A 228 16.77 -23.09 12.61
N ALA A 229 16.63 -22.07 11.76
CA ALA A 229 17.75 -21.53 10.98
C ALA A 229 18.80 -20.85 11.87
N VAL A 230 18.38 -20.23 12.96
CA VAL A 230 19.24 -19.43 13.83
C VAL A 230 19.75 -20.22 15.04
N SER A 231 19.07 -21.30 15.46
CA SER A 231 19.51 -22.14 16.58
C SER A 231 20.87 -22.79 16.31
N ALA A 232 21.08 -23.32 15.11
CA ALA A 232 22.37 -23.91 14.71
C ALA A 232 23.50 -22.87 14.80
N LEU A 233 23.29 -21.67 14.25
CA LEU A 233 24.26 -20.58 14.34
C LEU A 233 24.56 -20.17 15.79
N ARG A 234 23.53 -20.07 16.63
CA ARG A 234 23.69 -19.73 18.04
C ARG A 234 24.51 -20.79 18.77
N ALA A 235 24.22 -22.07 18.56
CA ALA A 235 24.93 -23.18 19.20
C ALA A 235 26.43 -23.22 18.84
N GLU A 236 26.77 -22.93 17.58
CA GLU A 236 28.17 -22.87 17.11
C GLU A 236 28.91 -21.63 17.63
N LEU A 237 28.23 -20.48 17.77
CA LEU A 237 28.84 -19.26 18.28
C LEU A 237 29.02 -19.27 19.81
N ALA A 238 28.04 -19.79 20.55
CA ALA A 238 28.10 -19.96 22.00
C ALA A 238 27.02 -20.94 22.46
N THR A 239 27.43 -21.95 23.24
CA THR A 239 26.56 -23.06 23.66
C THR A 239 25.43 -22.66 24.61
N GLU A 240 25.56 -21.56 25.35
CA GLU A 240 24.59 -21.11 26.36
C GLU A 240 24.43 -19.58 26.38
N ARG A 241 23.49 -19.06 27.22
CA ARG A 241 23.32 -17.63 27.56
C ARG A 241 22.86 -16.68 26.44
N TRP A 242 22.24 -17.23 25.40
CA TRP A 242 21.44 -16.43 24.47
C TRP A 242 20.08 -16.07 25.08
N SER A 243 19.76 -14.79 25.11
CA SER A 243 18.41 -14.28 25.38
C SER A 243 17.84 -13.64 24.12
N ALA A 244 16.56 -13.87 23.85
CA ALA A 244 15.87 -13.09 22.83
C ALA A 244 15.56 -11.71 23.43
N ASP A 245 16.17 -10.66 22.89
CA ASP A 245 15.95 -9.28 23.33
C ASP A 245 14.90 -8.57 22.47
N GLU A 246 14.64 -9.07 21.25
CA GLU A 246 13.63 -8.52 20.35
C GLU A 246 12.93 -9.63 19.56
N VAL A 247 11.59 -9.64 19.56
CA VAL A 247 10.79 -10.39 18.58
C VAL A 247 9.77 -9.40 18.03
N ARG A 248 9.94 -9.01 16.77
CA ARG A 248 9.11 -7.99 16.15
C ARG A 248 8.61 -8.43 14.79
N VAL A 249 7.36 -8.10 14.52
CA VAL A 249 6.80 -8.14 13.17
C VAL A 249 7.04 -6.77 12.52
N GLU A 250 7.76 -6.76 11.42
CA GLU A 250 8.04 -5.56 10.62
C GLU A 250 7.17 -5.55 9.37
N ALA A 251 6.63 -4.38 9.03
CA ALA A 251 6.01 -4.19 7.74
C ALA A 251 7.08 -4.11 6.64
N LEU A 252 6.92 -4.84 5.54
CA LEU A 252 7.78 -4.69 4.34
C LEU A 252 7.49 -3.38 3.62
N ASP A 253 6.21 -3.06 3.51
CA ASP A 253 5.70 -1.95 2.73
C ASP A 253 4.91 -1.03 3.67
N GLU A 254 5.59 -0.21 4.50
CA GLU A 254 4.93 0.75 5.42
C GLU A 254 4.00 1.74 4.68
N ARG A 255 4.12 1.84 3.34
CA ARG A 255 3.37 2.78 2.49
C ARG A 255 2.91 2.17 1.16
N GLY A 256 2.92 0.84 1.03
CA GLY A 256 2.57 0.17 -0.22
C GLY A 256 1.06 0.10 -0.46
N PRO A 257 0.62 0.08 -1.74
CA PRO A 257 -0.79 -0.13 -2.08
C PRO A 257 -1.20 -1.59 -1.81
N GLY A 258 -2.12 -1.80 -0.86
CA GLY A 258 -2.70 -3.11 -0.56
C GLY A 258 -2.73 -3.42 0.94
N TYR A 259 -2.91 -4.70 1.28
CA TYR A 259 -2.76 -5.16 2.66
C TYR A 259 -1.32 -5.01 3.16
N PRO A 260 -1.12 -4.60 4.42
CA PRO A 260 0.22 -4.56 5.00
C PRO A 260 0.86 -5.95 4.89
N SER A 261 2.06 -5.96 4.32
CA SER A 261 2.90 -7.16 4.22
C SER A 261 3.86 -7.17 5.40
N TYR A 262 4.04 -8.32 6.04
CA TYR A 262 4.74 -8.48 7.31
C TYR A 262 5.83 -9.53 7.20
N ARG A 263 6.92 -9.35 7.95
CA ARG A 263 7.99 -10.33 8.15
C ARG A 263 8.47 -10.30 9.60
N PHE A 264 9.18 -11.34 10.02
CA PHE A 264 9.81 -11.36 11.34
C PHE A 264 11.20 -10.71 11.33
N ARG A 265 11.44 -9.88 12.34
CA ARG A 265 12.76 -9.51 12.86
C ARG A 265 12.90 -10.13 14.26
N VAL A 266 14.00 -10.84 14.48
CA VAL A 266 14.32 -11.43 15.80
C VAL A 266 15.73 -11.03 16.20
N GLY A 267 15.86 -10.42 17.38
CA GLY A 267 17.11 -10.11 18.04
C GLY A 267 17.44 -11.15 19.09
N PHE A 268 18.71 -11.53 19.15
CA PHE A 268 19.28 -12.32 20.23
C PHE A 268 20.52 -11.61 20.78
N SER A 269 20.60 -11.48 22.09
CA SER A 269 21.77 -10.98 22.79
C SER A 269 22.40 -12.09 23.60
N HIS A 270 23.73 -12.20 23.57
CA HIS A 270 24.46 -13.14 24.40
C HIS A 270 25.03 -12.42 25.63
N VAL A 271 24.60 -12.81 26.83
CA VAL A 271 25.08 -12.19 28.08
C VAL A 271 26.52 -12.62 28.35
N ALA A 272 27.49 -11.87 27.81
CA ALA A 272 28.90 -12.10 28.09
C ALA A 272 29.32 -11.35 29.35
N ALA A 273 29.40 -12.06 30.48
CA ALA A 273 30.34 -11.68 31.53
C ALA A 273 31.73 -12.16 31.10
N GLY A 274 32.54 -11.28 30.50
CA GLY A 274 34.01 -11.39 30.44
C GLY A 274 34.69 -12.35 29.44
N ASP A 275 34.05 -13.43 28.97
CA ASP A 275 34.80 -14.53 28.32
C ASP A 275 34.59 -14.71 26.80
N LEU A 276 33.69 -13.97 26.14
CA LEU A 276 33.48 -14.12 24.69
C LEU A 276 34.53 -13.31 23.91
N ARG A 277 35.67 -13.92 23.55
CA ARG A 277 36.58 -13.34 22.55
C ARG A 277 35.98 -13.50 21.16
N VAL A 278 35.37 -12.41 20.68
CA VAL A 278 34.81 -12.28 19.34
C VAL A 278 35.97 -12.18 18.34
N ASP A 279 36.42 -13.30 17.78
CA ASP A 279 37.33 -13.32 16.63
C ASP A 279 36.51 -13.19 15.34
N PRO A 280 36.63 -12.08 14.57
CA PRO A 280 35.91 -11.89 13.31
C PRO A 280 36.11 -13.05 12.33
N LYS A 281 37.30 -13.64 12.31
CA LYS A 281 37.63 -14.74 11.42
C LYS A 281 36.91 -16.03 11.83
N GLY A 282 36.93 -16.36 13.13
CA GLY A 282 36.17 -17.49 13.67
C GLY A 282 34.66 -17.35 13.44
N ILE A 283 34.10 -16.15 13.58
CA ILE A 283 32.68 -15.91 13.28
C ILE A 283 32.39 -16.10 11.78
N ALA A 284 33.29 -15.64 10.91
CA ALA A 284 33.13 -15.83 9.48
C ALA A 284 33.15 -17.32 9.08
N GLU A 285 34.05 -18.11 9.68
CA GLU A 285 34.12 -19.57 9.48
C GLU A 285 32.85 -20.27 9.96
N VAL A 286 32.30 -19.88 11.11
CA VAL A 286 31.01 -20.41 11.62
C VAL A 286 29.84 -20.04 10.71
N LEU A 287 29.80 -18.80 10.20
CA LEU A 287 28.76 -18.36 9.27
C LEU A 287 28.80 -19.17 7.97
N ASP A 288 29.98 -19.37 7.39
CA ASP A 288 30.15 -20.19 6.19
C ASP A 288 29.73 -21.65 6.45
N ALA A 289 30.18 -22.25 7.55
CA ALA A 289 29.85 -23.62 7.95
C ALA A 289 28.34 -23.84 8.17
N THR A 290 27.62 -22.80 8.62
CA THR A 290 26.16 -22.84 8.82
C THR A 290 25.36 -22.39 7.59
N GLY A 291 26.05 -22.13 6.47
CA GLY A 291 25.46 -21.84 5.16
C GLY A 291 25.04 -20.38 4.97
N TRP A 292 25.71 -19.45 5.65
CA TRP A 292 25.54 -18.00 5.48
C TRP A 292 26.63 -17.42 4.61
N GLU A 293 26.24 -16.73 3.56
CA GLU A 293 27.12 -15.97 2.68
C GLU A 293 27.34 -14.57 3.26
N ILE A 294 28.61 -14.24 3.55
CA ILE A 294 28.98 -12.96 4.13
C ILE A 294 29.01 -11.89 3.04
N GLY A 295 28.24 -10.81 3.22
CA GLY A 295 28.21 -9.68 2.30
C GLY A 295 29.12 -8.54 2.73
N THR A 296 28.97 -8.07 3.97
CA THR A 296 29.69 -6.89 4.49
C THR A 296 30.32 -7.20 5.84
N VAL A 297 31.58 -6.82 6.02
CA VAL A 297 32.30 -6.87 7.31
C VAL A 297 32.87 -5.49 7.60
N THR A 298 32.59 -4.97 8.80
CA THR A 298 33.17 -3.73 9.33
C THR A 298 33.83 -4.06 10.65
N ASP A 299 35.08 -3.65 10.87
CA ASP A 299 35.89 -4.14 12.01
C ASP A 299 35.67 -3.39 13.34
N ALA A 300 35.24 -2.12 13.33
CA ALA A 300 35.06 -1.32 14.55
C ALA A 300 33.92 -0.30 14.45
N PRO A 301 32.78 -0.48 15.15
CA PRO A 301 32.39 -1.69 15.87
C PRO A 301 32.25 -2.88 14.91
N LEU A 302 32.52 -4.11 15.38
CA LEU A 302 32.39 -5.28 14.52
C LEU A 302 30.94 -5.40 14.06
N ARG A 303 30.74 -5.38 12.75
CA ARG A 303 29.45 -5.60 12.11
C ARG A 303 29.64 -6.57 10.96
N ILE A 304 28.91 -7.67 11.01
CA ILE A 304 28.89 -8.67 9.93
C ILE A 304 27.46 -8.76 9.41
N GLU A 305 27.29 -8.53 8.12
CA GLU A 305 26.04 -8.75 7.42
C GLU A 305 26.18 -9.97 6.53
N ALA A 306 25.30 -10.94 6.73
CA ALA A 306 25.31 -12.19 6.01
C ALA A 306 23.90 -12.55 5.52
N ARG A 307 23.84 -13.42 4.51
CA ARG A 307 22.59 -13.87 3.92
C ARG A 307 22.62 -15.37 3.65
N ARG A 308 21.53 -16.05 3.92
CA ARG A 308 21.36 -17.46 3.59
C ARG A 308 20.76 -17.62 2.19
N ALA A 309 20.94 -18.80 1.59
CA ALA A 309 20.39 -19.13 0.26
C ALA A 309 18.85 -18.98 0.16
N ASP A 310 18.13 -19.14 1.28
CA ASP A 310 16.68 -18.89 1.36
C ASP A 310 16.32 -17.38 1.39
N GLY A 311 17.32 -16.50 1.39
CA GLY A 311 17.19 -15.06 1.40
C GLY A 311 17.15 -14.42 2.78
N THR A 312 17.20 -15.22 3.87
CA THR A 312 17.20 -14.74 5.26
C THR A 312 18.43 -13.88 5.48
N ALA A 313 18.26 -12.70 6.06
CA ALA A 313 19.36 -11.79 6.32
C ALA A 313 19.71 -11.82 7.80
N LEU A 314 21.00 -11.74 8.09
CA LEU A 314 21.55 -11.73 9.43
C LEU A 314 22.48 -10.54 9.58
N ARG A 315 22.37 -9.86 10.70
CA ARG A 315 23.27 -8.80 11.11
C ARG A 315 23.79 -9.14 12.50
N LEU A 316 25.09 -9.35 12.58
CA LEU A 316 25.81 -9.55 13.83
C LEU A 316 26.51 -8.23 14.18
N VAL A 317 26.37 -7.79 15.42
CA VAL A 317 27.00 -6.55 15.93
C VAL A 317 27.67 -6.82 17.27
N THR A 318 28.87 -6.30 17.45
CA THR A 318 29.53 -6.20 18.75
C THR A 318 30.02 -4.78 18.95
N ASP A 319 29.65 -4.15 20.06
CA ASP A 319 30.03 -2.76 20.36
C ASP A 319 30.79 -2.70 21.68
N GLY A 320 32.11 -2.81 21.64
CA GLY A 320 32.98 -2.70 22.82
C GLY A 320 32.58 -3.65 23.96
N ASP A 321 32.10 -3.09 25.07
CA ASP A 321 31.65 -3.82 26.27
C ASP A 321 30.23 -4.42 26.14
N MET A 322 29.55 -4.21 25.01
CA MET A 322 28.19 -4.71 24.80
C MET A 322 28.16 -6.21 24.47
N PRO A 323 27.12 -6.93 24.92
CA PRO A 323 26.90 -8.33 24.55
C PRO A 323 26.82 -8.52 23.03
N LEU A 324 27.40 -9.60 22.52
CA LEU A 324 27.26 -10.02 21.12
C LEU A 324 25.76 -10.08 20.77
N ARG A 325 25.35 -9.34 19.73
CA ARG A 325 23.95 -9.31 19.27
C ARG A 325 23.82 -9.85 17.86
N ILE A 326 22.81 -10.68 17.65
CA ILE A 326 22.39 -11.21 16.36
C ILE A 326 20.99 -10.71 16.06
N ASP A 327 20.84 -9.90 15.02
CA ASP A 327 19.55 -9.55 14.45
C ASP A 327 19.31 -10.38 13.18
N VAL A 328 18.19 -11.08 13.12
CA VAL A 328 17.81 -11.91 11.97
C VAL A 328 16.50 -11.42 11.39
N LEU A 329 16.47 -11.35 10.06
CA LEU A 329 15.36 -10.87 9.27
C LEU A 329 14.90 -11.97 8.33
N SER A 330 13.66 -12.42 8.50
CA SER A 330 13.09 -13.49 7.68
C SER A 330 12.98 -13.08 6.21
N ALA A 331 13.30 -14.01 5.32
CA ALA A 331 13.04 -13.87 3.88
C ALA A 331 11.58 -14.10 3.49
N THR A 332 10.86 -14.88 4.32
CA THR A 332 9.44 -15.13 4.15
C THR A 332 8.63 -13.98 4.72
N TRP A 333 7.50 -13.71 4.07
CA TRP A 333 6.60 -12.66 4.46
C TRP A 333 5.16 -13.11 4.25
N TRP A 334 4.22 -12.42 4.89
CA TRP A 334 2.80 -12.68 4.71
C TRP A 334 2.02 -11.37 4.58
N GLN A 335 0.85 -11.42 3.95
CA GLN A 335 -0.08 -10.29 3.90
C GLN A 335 -1.25 -10.55 4.84
N SER A 336 -1.73 -9.50 5.49
CA SER A 336 -2.94 -9.60 6.30
C SER A 336 -3.73 -8.31 6.30
N GLY A 337 -5.07 -8.44 6.25
CA GLY A 337 -6.02 -7.32 6.31
C GLY A 337 -6.50 -6.97 7.71
N ASP A 338 -6.69 -7.97 8.56
CA ASP A 338 -6.70 -7.76 10.01
C ASP A 338 -5.26 -7.42 10.36
N ALA A 339 -4.91 -6.42 11.19
CA ALA A 339 -3.53 -6.34 11.67
C ALA A 339 -3.34 -7.51 12.64
N PRO A 340 -2.96 -8.73 12.22
CA PRO A 340 -3.08 -9.84 13.12
C PRO A 340 -1.82 -9.76 14.00
N VAL A 341 -1.90 -10.25 15.22
CA VAL A 341 -0.70 -10.68 15.93
C VAL A 341 0.15 -9.56 16.59
N THR A 342 -0.20 -8.27 16.54
CA THR A 342 0.53 -7.31 17.41
C THR A 342 0.14 -7.45 18.87
N THR A 343 -1.09 -7.79 19.24
CA THR A 343 -1.47 -7.86 20.67
C THR A 343 -1.09 -9.18 21.36
N GLU A 344 -1.30 -10.35 20.74
CA GLU A 344 -0.89 -11.63 21.36
C GLU A 344 0.63 -11.87 21.29
N LEU A 345 1.29 -11.40 20.23
CA LEU A 345 2.75 -11.54 20.07
C LEU A 345 3.51 -10.33 20.60
N ALA A 346 2.90 -9.14 20.78
CA ALA A 346 3.45 -8.15 21.72
C ALA A 346 3.21 -8.52 23.18
N GLY A 347 2.27 -9.41 23.50
CA GLY A 347 2.26 -10.10 24.79
C GLY A 347 3.52 -10.96 25.01
N LEU A 348 4.11 -11.47 23.93
CA LEU A 348 5.45 -12.10 23.92
C LEU A 348 6.60 -11.08 23.88
N ALA A 349 6.41 -9.90 23.27
CA ALA A 349 7.43 -8.85 23.13
C ALA A 349 7.46 -7.79 24.25
N GLY A 350 6.43 -7.72 25.10
CA GLY A 350 6.27 -6.74 26.18
C GLY A 350 6.77 -7.21 27.54
N SER A 351 7.12 -8.49 27.67
CA SER A 351 8.03 -8.93 28.73
C SER A 351 9.44 -8.89 28.17
N THR A 352 10.40 -8.33 28.90
CA THR A 352 11.80 -8.79 28.89
C THR A 352 11.82 -10.29 28.57
N GLY A 353 12.21 -10.64 27.35
CA GLY A 353 11.89 -11.92 26.74
C GLY A 353 12.51 -13.06 27.52
N ASN A 354 11.67 -13.98 28.01
CA ASN A 354 12.05 -15.37 28.01
C ASN A 354 12.24 -15.74 26.53
N GLY A 355 13.48 -15.59 26.05
CA GLY A 355 13.94 -16.27 24.84
C GLY A 355 13.69 -17.77 24.96
N TYR A 356 14.00 -18.50 23.89
CA TYR A 356 13.96 -19.96 23.87
C TYR A 356 14.22 -20.56 25.27
N SER A 357 13.20 -21.21 25.85
CA SER A 357 13.41 -22.09 27.00
C SER A 357 13.18 -23.51 26.50
N ALA A 358 14.12 -24.40 26.78
CA ALA A 358 14.03 -25.83 26.49
C ALA A 358 12.74 -26.46 27.04
N ARG A 359 12.11 -25.84 28.06
CA ARG A 359 10.80 -26.25 28.58
C ARG A 359 9.61 -25.95 27.65
N ARG A 360 9.71 -24.97 26.76
CA ARG A 360 8.61 -24.50 25.91
C ARG A 360 8.70 -25.03 24.48
N TRP A 361 9.90 -25.39 24.02
CA TRP A 361 10.15 -26.02 22.73
C TRP A 361 11.22 -27.11 22.85
N PRO A 362 10.92 -28.22 23.55
CA PRO A 362 11.89 -29.30 23.79
C PRO A 362 12.36 -30.00 22.51
N ASP A 363 11.59 -29.93 21.43
CA ASP A 363 11.85 -30.64 20.17
C ASP A 363 12.87 -29.91 19.26
N LEU A 364 13.47 -28.81 19.73
CA LEU A 364 14.47 -28.01 19.01
C LEU A 364 15.88 -28.12 19.61
N GLU A 365 16.08 -29.01 20.60
CA GLU A 365 17.39 -29.47 21.09
C GLU A 365 17.99 -30.58 20.22
#